data_AF-A0A3C1X1R6-F1
#
_entry.id   AF-A0A3C1X1R6-F1
#
_cell.length_a   1.000
_cell.length_b   1.000
_cell.length_c   1.000
_cell.angle_alpha   90.00
_cell.angle_beta   90.00
_cell.angle_gamma   90.00
#
_symmetry.space_group_name_H-M   'P 1'
#
loop_
_entity.id
_entity.type
_entity.pdbx_description
1 polymer ?
#
loop_
_entity_poly.entity_id
_entity_poly.type
_entity_poly.pdbx_seq_one_letter_code
_entity_poly.pdbx_strand_id
1 'polypeptide(L)'
;PLIIGRGLTDKTRQDLGLPVSDLFLRPQDASNSNAGYTLAQKIVGKACGVEGIRPGTYCEPRMTTVGSQDTTGAMTRDELKELACLGFSAELVMQSFCHTAAYPKPVDLEL
;
A
#
# COMPACT_ATOMS: atom_id res chain seq x y z
N PRO A 1 -11.28 1.78 5.43
CA PRO A 1 -11.59 2.55 6.67
C PRO A 1 -10.68 2.20 7.88
N LEU A 2 -10.55 0.92 8.26
CA LEU A 2 -9.81 0.50 9.47
C LEU A 2 -8.33 0.95 9.48
N ILE A 3 -7.61 0.76 8.37
CA ILE A 3 -6.17 1.10 8.28
C ILE A 3 -5.94 2.60 8.47
N ILE A 4 -6.77 3.43 7.82
CA ILE A 4 -6.72 4.90 7.95
C ILE A 4 -7.05 5.31 9.39
N GLY A 5 -8.11 4.75 9.99
CA GLY A 5 -8.50 5.07 11.37
C GLY A 5 -7.46 4.65 12.40
N ARG A 6 -6.82 3.48 12.20
CA ARG A 6 -5.70 3.02 13.05
C ARG A 6 -4.49 3.92 12.90
N GLY A 7 -4.10 4.27 11.68
CA GLY A 7 -2.97 5.18 11.42
C GLY A 7 -3.20 6.58 12.00
N LEU A 8 -4.43 7.10 11.91
CA LEU A 8 -4.82 8.36 12.55
C LEU A 8 -4.71 8.28 14.08
N THR A 9 -5.17 7.17 14.67
CA THR A 9 -5.07 6.94 16.11
C THR A 9 -3.62 6.87 16.55
N ASP A 10 -2.77 6.16 15.82
CA ASP A 10 -1.35 6.00 16.14
C ASP A 10 -0.61 7.34 16.06
N LYS A 11 -0.82 8.11 14.99
CA LYS A 11 -0.23 9.45 14.83
C LYS A 11 -0.65 10.40 15.95
N THR A 12 -1.95 10.43 16.26
CA THR A 12 -2.49 11.29 17.33
C THR A 12 -1.91 10.92 18.70
N ARG A 13 -1.80 9.62 18.99
CA ARG A 13 -1.23 9.14 20.27
C ARG A 13 0.26 9.44 20.36
N GLN A 14 1.00 9.29 19.27
CA GLN A 14 2.41 9.68 19.20
C GLN A 14 2.61 11.17 19.50
N ASP A 15 1.81 12.04 18.86
CA ASP A 15 1.88 13.50 19.07
C ASP A 15 1.51 13.89 20.52
N LEU A 16 0.65 13.10 21.18
CA LEU A 16 0.27 13.26 22.58
C LEU A 16 1.24 12.57 23.57
N GLY A 17 2.31 11.93 23.10
CA GLY A 17 3.25 11.19 23.94
C GLY A 17 2.65 9.94 24.62
N LEU A 18 1.55 9.41 24.07
CA LEU A 18 0.86 8.21 24.56
C LEU A 18 1.41 6.94 23.88
N PRO A 19 1.41 5.79 24.58
CA PRO A 19 1.79 4.52 23.96
C PRO A 19 0.80 4.14 22.86
N VAL A 20 1.23 3.27 21.93
CA VAL A 20 0.38 2.73 20.86
C VAL A 20 -0.92 2.13 21.44
N SER A 21 -2.04 2.25 20.71
CA SER A 21 -3.32 1.72 21.18
C SER A 21 -3.37 0.19 21.13
N ASP A 22 -3.82 -0.42 22.22
CA ASP A 22 -4.04 -1.87 22.39
C ASP A 22 -5.39 -2.34 21.81
N LEU A 23 -6.26 -1.41 21.39
CA LEU A 23 -7.58 -1.73 20.83
C LEU A 23 -7.50 -2.37 19.44
N PHE A 24 -6.40 -2.16 18.73
CA PHE A 24 -6.20 -2.71 17.39
C PHE A 24 -5.34 -3.96 17.47
N LEU A 25 -5.78 -5.01 16.79
CA LEU A 25 -4.92 -6.17 16.53
C LEU A 25 -3.66 -5.69 15.79
N ARG A 26 -2.51 -6.00 16.40
CA ARG A 26 -1.19 -5.72 15.83
C ARG A 26 -0.61 -7.01 15.25
N PRO A 27 0.17 -6.91 14.17
CA PRO A 27 0.87 -8.07 13.65
C PRO A 27 1.84 -8.62 14.68
N GLN A 28 1.74 -9.91 14.94
CA GLN A 28 2.71 -10.68 15.71
C GLN A 28 3.35 -11.71 14.80
N ASP A 29 4.64 -11.98 14.99
CA ASP A 29 5.30 -13.08 14.29
C ASP A 29 4.70 -14.41 14.78
N ALA A 30 3.85 -15.00 13.95
CA ALA A 30 2.99 -16.12 14.34
C ALA A 30 3.75 -17.42 14.63
N SER A 31 5.01 -17.56 14.19
CA SER A 31 5.70 -18.86 14.24
C SER A 31 6.91 -18.91 15.17
N ASN A 32 7.46 -17.77 15.63
CA ASN A 32 8.69 -17.72 16.44
C ASN A 32 9.78 -18.71 15.96
N SER A 33 9.88 -18.90 14.64
CA SER A 33 10.76 -19.90 14.06
C SER A 33 12.19 -19.38 13.99
N ASN A 34 13.17 -20.25 14.20
CA ASN A 34 14.59 -19.94 13.96
C ASN A 34 15.03 -20.25 12.52
N ALA A 35 14.12 -20.71 11.66
CA ALA A 35 14.43 -20.93 10.24
C ALA A 35 14.61 -19.59 9.52
N GLY A 36 15.56 -19.55 8.57
CA GLY A 36 15.82 -18.37 7.75
C GLY A 36 14.65 -17.97 6.85
N TYR A 37 14.73 -16.78 6.26
CA TYR A 37 13.71 -16.22 5.37
C TYR A 37 13.98 -16.54 3.89
N THR A 38 12.91 -16.73 3.13
CA THR A 38 12.96 -16.79 1.65
C THR A 38 13.22 -15.40 1.06
N LEU A 39 13.58 -15.33 -0.23
CA LEU A 39 13.83 -14.05 -0.89
C LEU A 39 12.61 -13.10 -0.84
N ALA A 40 11.40 -13.62 -1.13
CA ALA A 40 10.18 -12.81 -1.07
C ALA A 40 9.93 -12.25 0.34
N GLN A 41 10.14 -13.07 1.37
CA GLN A 41 9.98 -12.66 2.77
C GLN A 41 10.96 -11.56 3.16
N LYS A 42 12.21 -11.61 2.67
CA LYS A 42 13.22 -10.56 2.86
C LYS A 42 12.86 -9.27 2.12
N ILE A 43 12.32 -9.35 0.89
CA ILE A 43 11.87 -8.17 0.13
C ILE A 43 10.78 -7.44 0.89
N VAL A 44 9.74 -8.15 1.34
CA VAL A 44 8.64 -7.56 2.11
C VAL A 44 9.14 -7.06 3.47
N GLY A 45 9.99 -7.83 4.16
CA GLY A 45 10.61 -7.42 5.43
C GLY A 45 11.36 -6.11 5.30
N LYS A 46 12.22 -5.98 4.29
CA LYS A 46 12.96 -4.75 4.01
C LYS A 46 12.03 -3.56 3.79
N ALA A 47 10.91 -3.74 3.07
CA ALA A 47 9.92 -2.69 2.86
C ALA A 47 9.14 -2.32 4.14
N CYS A 48 9.13 -3.21 5.15
CA CYS A 48 8.56 -2.97 6.48
C CYS A 48 9.60 -2.56 7.55
N GLY A 49 10.89 -2.49 7.21
CA GLY A 49 11.96 -2.16 8.16
C GLY A 49 12.42 -3.31 9.07
N VAL A 50 12.13 -4.57 8.72
CA VAL A 50 12.54 -5.79 9.46
C VAL A 50 13.34 -6.76 8.57
N GLU A 51 13.99 -7.78 9.14
CA GLU A 51 14.80 -8.73 8.36
C GLU A 51 13.98 -9.64 7.43
N GLY A 52 12.72 -9.91 7.78
CA GLY A 52 11.81 -10.73 6.97
C GLY A 52 10.40 -10.80 7.57
N ILE A 53 9.41 -11.10 6.73
CA ILE A 53 8.02 -11.33 7.16
C ILE A 53 7.67 -12.80 6.99
N ARG A 54 7.10 -13.44 8.02
CA ARG A 54 6.66 -14.84 7.95
C ARG A 54 5.24 -14.97 7.39
N PRO A 55 4.89 -16.10 6.75
CA PRO A 55 3.55 -16.33 6.22
C PRO A 55 2.48 -16.17 7.32
N GLY A 56 1.36 -15.53 6.99
CA GLY A 56 0.28 -15.24 7.94
C GLY A 56 0.51 -14.01 8.83
N THR A 57 1.70 -13.42 8.82
CA THR A 57 1.98 -12.18 9.55
C THR A 57 1.43 -10.99 8.77
N TYR A 58 0.58 -10.19 9.39
CA TYR A 58 0.12 -8.93 8.80
C TYR A 58 1.29 -7.93 8.69
N CYS A 59 1.36 -7.15 7.63
CA CYS A 59 2.40 -6.14 7.46
C CYS A 59 1.93 -5.02 6.53
N GLU A 60 2.53 -3.84 6.68
CA GLU A 60 2.28 -2.67 5.83
C GLU A 60 3.59 -2.28 5.14
N PRO A 61 3.96 -2.92 4.02
CA PRO A 61 5.18 -2.59 3.30
C PRO A 61 5.09 -1.20 2.66
N ARG A 62 6.19 -0.45 2.69
CA ARG A 62 6.32 0.81 1.95
C ARG A 62 6.24 0.52 0.45
N MET A 63 5.33 1.22 -0.24
CA MET A 63 5.19 1.16 -1.69
C MET A 63 6.16 2.15 -2.35
N THR A 64 7.22 1.64 -2.99
CA THR A 64 8.18 2.47 -3.72
C THR A 64 7.70 2.82 -5.13
N THR A 65 7.06 1.88 -5.82
CA THR A 65 6.64 2.03 -7.22
C THR A 65 5.23 1.48 -7.41
N VAL A 66 4.35 2.29 -7.99
CA VAL A 66 2.96 1.91 -8.29
C VAL A 66 2.71 2.11 -9.79
N GLY A 67 2.27 1.04 -10.46
CA GLY A 67 1.91 1.09 -11.88
C GLY A 67 0.40 1.07 -12.07
N SER A 68 -0.09 1.87 -13.01
CA SER A 68 -1.47 1.90 -13.49
C SER A 68 -1.49 1.85 -15.02
N GLN A 69 -2.52 1.23 -15.56
CA GLN A 69 -2.70 1.03 -17.00
C GLN A 69 -4.06 1.56 -17.45
N ASP A 70 -4.21 1.87 -18.72
CA ASP A 70 -5.28 2.66 -19.34
C ASP A 70 -6.69 2.07 -19.21
N THR A 71 -6.85 0.75 -19.17
CA THR A 71 -8.16 0.11 -18.96
C THR A 71 -8.65 0.15 -17.52
N THR A 72 -7.75 0.22 -16.53
CA THR A 72 -8.11 0.38 -15.10
C THR A 72 -7.90 1.80 -14.59
N GLY A 73 -7.25 2.67 -15.37
CA GLY A 73 -6.84 4.01 -14.96
C GLY A 73 -8.04 4.88 -14.59
N ALA A 74 -9.12 4.83 -15.37
CA ALA A 74 -10.34 5.57 -15.09
C ALA A 74 -10.97 5.20 -13.74
N MET A 75 -11.07 3.89 -13.45
CA MET A 75 -11.59 3.41 -12.16
C MET A 75 -10.65 3.78 -11.01
N THR A 76 -9.34 3.63 -11.22
CA THR A 76 -8.32 4.00 -10.21
C THR A 76 -8.39 5.49 -9.89
N ARG A 77 -8.58 6.35 -10.89
CA ARG A 77 -8.80 7.79 -10.72
C ARG A 77 -10.03 8.06 -9.87
N ASP A 78 -11.12 7.35 -10.09
CA ASP A 78 -12.36 7.59 -9.36
C ASP A 78 -12.26 7.14 -7.89
N GLU A 79 -11.58 6.02 -7.61
CA GLU A 79 -11.20 5.61 -6.25
C GLU A 79 -10.30 6.65 -5.55
N LEU A 80 -9.33 7.23 -6.28
CA LEU A 80 -8.47 8.30 -5.74
C LEU A 80 -9.26 9.56 -5.38
N LYS A 81 -10.29 9.90 -6.16
CA LYS A 81 -11.20 11.02 -5.82
C LYS A 81 -11.99 10.72 -4.55
N GLU A 82 -12.54 9.51 -4.42
CA GLU A 82 -13.28 9.10 -3.21
C GLU A 82 -12.40 9.12 -1.96
N LEU A 83 -11.11 8.79 -2.10
CA LEU A 83 -10.11 8.89 -1.02
C LEU A 83 -9.60 10.31 -0.78
N ALA A 84 -10.13 11.32 -1.47
CA ALA A 84 -9.67 12.72 -1.41
C ALA A 84 -8.16 12.85 -1.65
N CYS A 85 -7.59 12.02 -2.53
CA CYS A 85 -6.18 12.02 -2.83
C CYS A 85 -5.82 13.25 -3.69
N LEU A 86 -5.13 14.21 -3.10
CA LEU A 86 -4.60 15.40 -3.78
C LEU A 86 -3.15 15.24 -4.26
N GLY A 87 -2.51 14.13 -3.88
CA GLY A 87 -1.12 13.83 -4.23
C GLY A 87 -0.73 12.43 -3.76
N PHE A 88 0.25 11.84 -4.45
CA PHE A 88 0.71 10.49 -4.15
C PHE A 88 1.84 10.49 -3.11
N SER A 89 1.75 9.55 -2.16
CA SER A 89 2.81 9.32 -1.17
C SER A 89 3.84 8.28 -1.61
N ALA A 90 3.56 7.51 -2.66
CA ALA A 90 4.53 6.59 -3.26
C ALA A 90 5.60 7.39 -4.02
N GLU A 91 6.84 6.90 -4.04
CA GLU A 91 7.96 7.62 -4.68
C GLU A 91 7.77 7.76 -6.19
N LEU A 92 7.21 6.73 -6.83
CA LEU A 92 6.91 6.74 -8.26
C LEU A 92 5.53 6.16 -8.50
N VAL A 93 4.69 6.91 -9.20
CA VAL A 93 3.42 6.45 -9.77
C VAL A 93 3.48 6.62 -11.28
N MET A 94 3.31 5.52 -12.03
CA MET A 94 3.38 5.51 -13.49
C MET A 94 2.05 5.08 -14.08
N GLN A 95 1.56 5.84 -15.07
CA GLN A 95 0.40 5.49 -15.89
C GLN A 95 0.87 5.13 -17.31
N SER A 96 0.34 4.05 -17.87
CA SER A 96 0.64 3.62 -19.25
C SER A 96 -0.61 3.63 -20.14
N PHE A 97 -0.38 3.66 -21.45
CA PHE A 97 -1.41 3.64 -22.51
C PHE A 97 -1.12 2.50 -23.50
N CYS A 98 -1.08 1.27 -23.00
CA CYS A 98 -0.67 0.11 -23.78
C CYS A 98 -1.83 -0.72 -24.33
N HIS A 99 -3.07 -0.53 -23.84
CA HIS A 99 -4.20 -1.39 -24.18
C HIS A 99 -5.19 -0.75 -25.15
N THR A 100 -5.41 0.58 -25.10
CA THR A 100 -6.41 1.29 -25.92
C THR A 100 -5.80 2.09 -27.06
N ALA A 101 -4.46 2.24 -27.09
CA ALA A 101 -3.77 3.11 -28.05
C ALA A 101 -3.88 2.66 -29.52
N ALA A 102 -4.04 1.37 -29.80
CA ALA A 102 -4.00 0.84 -31.17
C ALA A 102 -5.24 1.22 -32.00
N TYR A 103 -6.43 1.17 -31.40
CA TYR A 103 -7.71 1.48 -32.05
C TYR A 103 -8.62 2.21 -31.06
N PRO A 104 -8.32 3.47 -30.73
CA PRO A 104 -9.03 4.19 -29.68
C PRO A 104 -10.48 4.44 -30.10
N LYS A 105 -11.42 4.07 -29.23
CA LYS A 105 -12.82 4.54 -29.33
C LYS A 105 -12.86 6.02 -28.92
N PRO A 106 -13.90 6.77 -29.28
CA PRO A 106 -14.01 8.18 -28.87
C PRO A 106 -13.83 8.41 -27.36
N VAL A 107 -14.35 7.49 -26.53
CA VAL A 107 -14.17 7.56 -25.07
C VAL A 107 -12.70 7.44 -24.65
N ASP A 108 -11.88 6.67 -25.37
CA ASP A 108 -10.47 6.43 -25.02
C ASP A 108 -9.59 7.67 -25.30
N LEU A 109 -10.09 8.64 -26.07
CA LEU A 109 -9.40 9.90 -26.37
C LEU A 109 -9.59 10.97 -25.27
N GLU A 110 -10.61 10.81 -24.42
CA GLU A 110 -11.02 11.79 -23.40
C GLU A 110 -10.67 11.35 -21.96
N LEU A 111 -10.13 10.14 -21.78
CA LEU A 111 -9.90 9.51 -20.47
C LEU A 111 -8.80 10.16 -19.61
#